data_AF-A0A1F2R2Q2-F1
#
_entry.id   AF-A0A1F2R2Q2-F1
#
_cell.length_a   1.000
_cell.length_b   1.000
_cell.length_c   1.000
_cell.angle_alpha   90.00
_cell.angle_beta   90.00
_cell.angle_gamma   90.00
#
_symmetry.space_group_name_H-M   'P 1'
#
loop_
_entity.id
_entity.type
_entity.pdbx_description
1 polymer ?
#
loop_
_entity_poly.entity_id
_entity_poly.type
_entity_poly.pdbx_seq_one_letter_code
_entity_poly.pdbx_strand_id
1 'polypeptide(L)'
;MADKKNCWEVMGCGRELGGAKAGALGVCPAATDRSADGLNEGSNGGRICWAITGTFCGGKVQGTFAEKELSCLDCRFFKEVKKEQGGDSFCLLKPGQRYMPHEGRVVRAGDGGSQEPSSARSERS
;
A
#
# COMPACT_ATOMS: atom_id res chain seq x y z
N MET A 1 23.52 -15.75 -9.37
CA MET A 1 22.48 -14.72 -9.13
C MET A 1 22.61 -14.37 -7.67
N ALA A 2 22.97 -13.13 -7.35
CA ALA A 2 23.18 -12.73 -5.95
C ALA A 2 21.83 -12.36 -5.35
N ASP A 3 21.42 -13.04 -4.28
CA ASP A 3 20.17 -12.72 -3.59
C ASP A 3 20.23 -11.30 -3.05
N LYS A 4 19.30 -10.46 -3.50
CA LYS A 4 19.20 -9.06 -3.10
C LYS A 4 18.46 -8.96 -1.77
N LYS A 5 19.01 -8.19 -0.82
CA LYS A 5 18.45 -8.07 0.54
C LYS A 5 17.11 -7.34 0.55
N ASN A 6 16.14 -7.88 1.27
CA ASN A 6 14.82 -7.28 1.51
C ASN A 6 14.88 -6.20 2.60
N CYS A 7 13.81 -5.40 2.71
CA CYS A 7 13.77 -4.27 3.63
C CYS A 7 14.01 -4.67 5.10
N TRP A 8 13.52 -5.84 5.54
CA TRP A 8 13.71 -6.29 6.93
C TRP A 8 15.15 -6.69 7.23
N GLU A 9 15.90 -7.16 6.23
CA GLU A 9 17.32 -7.51 6.37
C GLU A 9 18.21 -6.27 6.45
N VAL A 10 17.84 -5.20 5.73
CA VAL A 10 18.59 -3.92 5.75
C VAL A 10 18.17 -3.01 6.90
N MET A 11 16.89 -3.00 7.25
CA MET A 11 16.35 -2.15 8.31
C MET A 11 16.40 -2.80 9.69
N GLY A 12 16.54 -4.13 9.77
CA GLY A 12 16.63 -4.86 11.03
C GLY A 12 15.39 -4.67 11.91
N CYS A 13 14.20 -4.55 11.32
CA CYS A 13 13.00 -4.21 12.08
C CYS A 13 12.47 -5.39 12.93
N GLY A 14 12.87 -6.63 12.61
CA GLY A 14 12.51 -7.85 13.36
C GLY A 14 11.07 -8.31 13.14
N ARG A 15 10.38 -7.80 12.10
CA ARG A 15 8.97 -8.12 11.78
C ARG A 15 8.84 -9.05 10.56
N GLU A 16 9.94 -9.62 10.10
CA GLU A 16 9.94 -10.70 9.10
C GLU A 16 9.21 -11.96 9.61
N LEU A 17 8.95 -12.90 8.72
CA LEU A 17 8.39 -14.20 9.11
C LEU A 17 9.33 -14.90 10.10
N GLY A 18 8.85 -15.16 11.31
CA GLY A 18 9.66 -15.71 12.40
C GLY A 18 10.57 -14.70 13.11
N GLY A 19 10.48 -13.41 12.78
CA GLY A 19 11.30 -12.36 13.38
C GLY A 19 10.99 -12.11 14.86
N ALA A 20 11.98 -11.61 15.60
CA ALA A 20 11.90 -11.43 17.06
C ALA A 20 10.73 -10.53 17.52
N LYS A 21 10.30 -9.58 16.69
CA LYS A 21 9.18 -8.67 16.96
C LYS A 21 7.89 -9.09 16.26
N ALA A 22 7.90 -10.14 15.43
CA ALA A 22 6.70 -10.61 14.74
C ALA A 22 5.63 -11.10 15.72
N GLY A 23 6.02 -11.77 16.82
CA GLY A 23 5.08 -12.21 17.86
C GLY A 23 4.42 -11.07 18.63
N ALA A 24 5.15 -9.98 18.87
CA ALA A 24 4.68 -8.86 19.69
C ALA A 24 4.00 -7.73 18.87
N LEU A 25 4.49 -7.46 17.65
CA LEU A 25 4.04 -6.35 16.80
C LEU A 25 3.34 -6.81 15.51
N GLY A 26 3.18 -8.12 15.34
CA GLY A 26 2.69 -8.74 14.11
C GLY A 26 3.73 -8.75 12.99
N VAL A 27 3.58 -9.73 12.10
CA VAL A 27 4.39 -9.87 10.88
C VAL A 27 4.20 -8.65 9.98
N CYS A 28 5.29 -8.18 9.37
CA CYS A 28 5.28 -7.08 8.41
C CYS A 28 4.49 -7.48 7.16
N PRO A 29 3.53 -6.66 6.69
CA PRO A 29 2.79 -6.96 5.47
C PRO A 29 3.67 -7.18 4.24
N ALA A 30 4.82 -6.48 4.13
CA ALA A 30 5.78 -6.73 3.04
C ALA A 30 6.42 -8.12 3.11
N ALA A 31 6.55 -8.72 4.29
CA ALA A 31 7.10 -10.07 4.43
C ALA A 31 6.08 -11.15 4.03
N THR A 32 4.80 -10.80 3.84
CA THR A 32 3.72 -11.75 3.52
C THR A 32 3.00 -11.47 2.20
N ASP A 33 3.17 -10.28 1.61
CA ASP A 33 2.49 -9.90 0.37
C ASP A 33 3.12 -10.60 -0.85
N ARG A 34 2.59 -11.79 -1.17
CA ARG A 34 3.02 -12.59 -2.32
C ARG A 34 2.65 -11.98 -3.67
N SER A 35 1.74 -11.00 -3.71
CA SER A 35 1.38 -10.33 -4.98
C SER A 35 2.52 -9.49 -5.55
N ALA A 36 3.53 -9.21 -4.71
CA ALA A 36 4.73 -8.46 -5.07
C ALA A 36 5.97 -9.36 -5.21
N ASP A 37 5.84 -10.67 -5.07
CA ASP A 37 6.97 -11.59 -5.11
C ASP A 37 7.75 -11.49 -6.43
N GLY A 38 9.08 -11.44 -6.34
CA GLY A 38 9.98 -11.24 -7.48
C GLY A 38 10.13 -9.78 -7.94
N LEU A 39 9.29 -8.84 -7.47
CA LEU A 39 9.44 -7.43 -7.84
C LEU A 39 10.74 -6.86 -7.28
N ASN A 40 11.46 -6.12 -8.13
CA ASN A 40 12.78 -5.60 -7.83
C ASN A 40 13.76 -6.68 -7.32
N GLU A 41 13.67 -7.92 -7.82
CA GLU A 41 14.50 -9.06 -7.38
C GLU A 41 14.37 -9.35 -5.87
N GLY A 42 13.22 -8.99 -5.29
CA GLY A 42 12.90 -9.23 -3.89
C GLY A 42 12.02 -10.45 -3.66
N SER A 43 11.85 -10.79 -2.39
CA SER A 43 10.88 -11.80 -1.95
C SER A 43 9.65 -11.14 -1.36
N ASN A 44 8.46 -11.62 -1.73
CA ASN A 44 7.18 -11.00 -1.40
C ASN A 44 7.22 -9.48 -1.69
N GLY A 45 6.79 -8.63 -0.76
CA GLY A 45 6.89 -7.18 -0.85
C GLY A 45 8.22 -6.57 -0.36
N GLY A 46 9.25 -7.39 -0.11
CA GLY A 46 10.45 -6.97 0.60
C GLY A 46 11.28 -5.89 -0.09
N ARG A 47 11.27 -5.85 -1.43
CA ARG A 47 11.94 -4.82 -2.25
C ARG A 47 10.99 -3.83 -2.90
N ILE A 48 9.74 -3.80 -2.44
CA ILE A 48 8.75 -2.79 -2.85
C ILE A 48 7.92 -2.35 -1.64
N CYS A 49 8.52 -2.35 -0.45
CA CYS A 49 7.82 -2.16 0.81
C CYS A 49 7.08 -0.82 0.91
N TRP A 50 7.50 0.19 0.14
CA TRP A 50 6.83 1.49 -0.02
C TRP A 50 5.47 1.39 -0.72
N ALA A 51 5.29 0.41 -1.62
CA ALA A 51 4.03 0.15 -2.32
C ALA A 51 3.04 -0.67 -1.49
N ILE A 52 3.49 -1.24 -0.35
CA ILE A 52 2.67 -2.07 0.53
C ILE A 52 2.12 -1.22 1.69
N THR A 53 0.81 -1.29 1.93
CA THR A 53 0.17 -0.60 3.07
C THR A 53 0.55 -1.27 4.39
N GLY A 54 0.58 -0.52 5.51
CA GLY A 54 0.88 -1.09 6.83
C GLY A 54 2.34 -1.51 7.09
N THR A 55 3.24 -1.40 6.11
CA THR A 55 4.69 -1.52 6.30
C THR A 55 5.24 -0.27 7.01
N PHE A 56 5.42 -0.31 8.32
CA PHE A 56 6.12 0.79 9.00
C PHE A 56 7.11 0.25 10.03
N CYS A 57 8.33 0.78 9.96
CA CYS A 57 9.41 0.60 10.92
C CYS A 57 9.34 1.77 11.91
N GLY A 58 8.50 1.69 12.94
CA GLY A 58 8.34 2.81 13.88
C GLY A 58 7.18 2.75 14.88
N GLY A 59 6.37 1.69 14.88
CA GLY A 59 5.44 1.42 15.98
C GLY A 59 4.16 2.27 16.05
N LYS A 60 3.91 3.19 15.12
CA LYS A 60 2.61 3.88 14.98
C LYS A 60 2.00 3.60 13.61
N VAL A 61 0.74 3.17 13.60
CA VAL A 61 -0.08 3.07 12.39
C VAL A 61 -0.30 4.50 11.89
N GLN A 62 0.35 4.88 10.79
CA GLN A 62 0.17 6.17 10.16
C GLN A 62 -0.46 5.96 8.78
N GLY A 63 -1.60 6.63 8.58
CA GLY A 63 -1.95 7.32 7.36
C GLY A 63 -2.25 6.51 6.09
N THR A 64 -2.87 7.19 5.15
CA THR A 64 -3.10 6.69 3.79
C THR A 64 -1.79 6.70 2.98
N PHE A 65 -1.75 5.98 1.85
CA PHE A 65 -0.58 5.82 0.97
C PHE A 65 0.20 7.13 0.69
N ALA A 66 -0.50 8.27 0.60
CA ALA A 66 0.07 9.58 0.31
C ALA A 66 1.00 10.14 1.42
N GLU A 67 0.70 9.91 2.69
CA GLU A 67 1.57 10.36 3.81
C GLU A 67 2.86 9.52 3.88
N LYS A 68 2.80 8.29 3.33
CA LYS A 68 3.91 7.36 3.24
C LYS A 68 4.89 7.72 2.11
N GLU A 69 4.38 8.24 1.00
CA GLU A 69 5.13 8.50 -0.24
C GLU A 69 6.36 9.39 0.00
N LEU A 70 6.19 10.54 0.65
CA LEU A 70 7.30 11.46 0.94
C LEU A 70 8.37 10.83 1.84
N SER A 71 7.95 10.12 2.89
CA SER A 71 8.89 9.45 3.81
C SER A 71 9.63 8.26 3.17
N CYS A 72 8.98 7.58 2.22
CA CYS A 72 9.55 6.43 1.52
C CYS A 72 10.51 6.85 0.41
N LEU A 73 10.27 7.96 -0.29
CA LEU A 73 11.21 8.51 -1.28
C LEU A 73 12.54 8.91 -0.63
N ASP A 74 12.51 9.32 0.64
CA ASP A 74 13.72 9.61 1.42
C ASP A 74 14.34 8.41 2.14
N CYS A 75 13.65 7.27 2.16
CA CYS A 75 14.15 6.05 2.80
C CYS A 75 15.45 5.57 2.15
N ARG A 76 16.47 5.29 2.98
CA ARG A 76 17.76 4.77 2.53
C ARG A 76 17.61 3.50 1.67
N PHE A 77 16.69 2.62 2.06
CA PHE A 77 16.48 1.35 1.36
C PHE A 77 15.82 1.57 -0.01
N PHE A 78 14.88 2.51 -0.13
CA PHE A 78 14.31 2.87 -1.43
C PHE A 78 15.38 3.37 -2.40
N LYS A 79 16.23 4.29 -1.93
CA LYS A 79 17.34 4.85 -2.71
C LYS A 79 18.32 3.75 -3.15
N GLU A 80 18.59 2.78 -2.28
CA GLU A 80 19.41 1.61 -2.58
C GLU A 80 18.78 0.72 -3.65
N VAL A 81 17.52 0.30 -3.48
CA VAL A 81 16.84 -0.56 -4.48
C VAL A 81 16.76 0.13 -5.85
N LYS A 82 16.45 1.44 -5.88
CA LYS A 82 16.40 2.23 -7.12
C LYS A 82 17.77 2.28 -7.81
N LYS A 83 18.86 2.41 -7.04
CA LYS A 83 20.23 2.41 -7.57
C LYS A 83 20.64 1.03 -8.08
N GLU A 84 20.20 -0.04 -7.41
CA GLU A 84 20.55 -1.41 -7.78
C GLU A 84 19.80 -1.92 -9.01
N GLN A 85 18.52 -1.59 -9.16
CA GLN A 85 17.70 -2.08 -10.28
C GLN A 85 17.98 -1.36 -11.61
N GLY A 86 18.27 -0.05 -11.56
CA GLY A 86 18.35 0.76 -12.77
C GLY A 86 16.97 1.10 -13.35
N GLY A 87 16.95 1.93 -14.41
CA GLY A 87 15.74 2.57 -14.91
C GLY A 87 14.66 1.62 -15.43
N ASP A 88 15.04 0.68 -16.29
CA ASP A 88 14.06 -0.15 -17.02
C ASP A 88 13.53 -1.35 -16.21
N SER A 89 14.27 -1.79 -15.18
CA SER A 89 13.92 -2.95 -14.35
C SER A 89 13.27 -2.58 -13.03
N PHE A 90 13.22 -1.29 -12.69
CA PHE A 90 12.68 -0.81 -11.41
C PHE A 90 11.15 -0.72 -11.42
N CYS A 91 10.52 -1.49 -10.54
CA CYS A 91 9.09 -1.45 -10.27
C CYS A 91 8.80 -0.55 -9.06
N LEU A 92 8.14 0.58 -9.31
CA LEU A 92 7.70 1.50 -8.25
C LEU A 92 6.42 1.02 -7.55
N LEU A 93 5.51 0.38 -8.28
CA LEU A 93 4.19 -0.05 -7.82
C LEU A 93 3.99 -1.55 -8.06
N LYS A 94 3.13 -2.20 -7.26
CA LYS A 94 2.71 -3.59 -7.51
C LYS A 94 1.67 -3.67 -8.64
N PRO A 95 1.54 -4.82 -9.32
CA PRO A 95 0.55 -5.03 -10.36
C PRO A 95 -0.87 -4.62 -9.90
N GLY A 96 -1.54 -3.82 -10.72
CA GLY A 96 -2.91 -3.36 -10.45
C GLY A 96 -3.05 -2.21 -9.45
N GLN A 97 -1.96 -1.74 -8.83
CA GLN A 97 -2.02 -0.58 -7.95
C GLN A 97 -2.03 0.71 -8.76
N ARG A 98 -3.13 1.46 -8.69
CA ARG A 98 -3.29 2.74 -9.38
C ARG A 98 -2.95 3.89 -8.44
N TYR A 99 -2.11 4.82 -8.89
CA TYR A 99 -1.92 6.10 -8.23
C TYR A 99 -3.23 6.88 -8.32
N MET A 100 -3.90 7.05 -7.18
CA MET A 100 -5.04 7.96 -7.05
C MET A 100 -4.49 9.25 -6.43
N PRO A 101 -4.16 10.29 -7.23
CA PRO A 101 -3.88 11.59 -6.65
C PRO A 101 -5.11 12.02 -5.87
N HIS A 102 -4.93 12.53 -4.65
CA HIS A 102 -6.04 13.03 -3.85
C HIS A 102 -6.64 14.29 -4.51
N GLU A 103 -7.47 14.12 -5.52
CA GLU A 103 -8.35 15.18 -5.98
C GLU A 103 -9.74 14.86 -5.45
N GLY A 104 -10.10 15.53 -4.35
CA GLY A 104 -11.48 15.76 -3.96
C GLY A 104 -12.29 14.53 -3.52
N ARG A 105 -12.92 14.65 -2.37
CA ARG A 105 -14.17 13.94 -2.08
C ARG A 105 -15.15 14.20 -3.24
N VAL A 106 -15.29 13.26 -4.18
CA VAL A 106 -16.49 13.23 -5.04
C VAL A 106 -17.64 12.86 -4.11
N VAL A 107 -18.37 13.87 -3.65
CA VAL A 107 -19.70 13.68 -3.09
C VAL A 107 -20.53 12.90 -4.10
N ARG A 108 -21.17 11.83 -3.64
CA ARG A 108 -22.06 10.99 -4.45
C ARG A 108 -23.06 11.89 -5.17
N ALA A 109 -23.00 11.93 -6.50
CA ALA A 109 -24.10 12.41 -7.31
C ALA A 109 -25.05 11.23 -7.55
N GLY A 110 -26.30 11.38 -7.14
CA GLY A 110 -27.41 10.57 -7.63
C GLY A 110 -28.01 9.61 -6.62
N ASP A 111 -28.75 10.17 -5.66
CA ASP A 111 -30.04 9.60 -5.28
C ASP A 111 -30.81 9.23 -6.55
N GLY A 112 -31.14 7.95 -6.68
CA GLY A 112 -31.98 7.40 -7.75
C GLY A 112 -33.00 6.43 -7.15
N GLY A 113 -33.53 6.75 -5.98
CA GLY A 113 -34.75 6.13 -5.47
C GLY A 113 -35.94 6.64 -6.28
N SER A 114 -36.38 5.88 -7.28
CA SER A 114 -37.65 6.12 -7.94
C SER A 114 -38.79 5.77 -6.98
N GLN A 115 -39.21 6.75 -6.18
CA GLN A 115 -40.55 6.77 -5.60
C GLN A 115 -41.42 7.63 -6.52
N GLU A 116 -42.29 6.94 -7.26
CA GLU A 116 -43.40 7.52 -8.01
C GLU A 116 -44.35 8.29 -7.07
N PRO A 117 -44.66 9.58 -7.31
CA PRO A 117 -45.76 10.25 -6.64
C PRO A 117 -47.00 10.23 -7.56
N SER A 118 -47.85 9.20 -7.42
CA SER A 118 -49.18 9.23 -8.04
C SER A 118 -50.17 9.98 -7.16
N SER A 119 -50.28 11.28 -7.45
CA SER A 119 -51.47 12.13 -7.39
C SER A 119 -52.59 11.74 -6.42
N ALA A 120 -52.74 12.56 -5.38
CA ALA A 120 -53.99 12.72 -4.64
C ALA A 120 -55.14 13.04 -5.61
N ARG A 121 -56.10 12.12 -5.72
CA ARG A 121 -57.47 12.44 -6.13
C ARG A 121 -58.33 12.49 -4.87
N SER A 122 -58.84 13.68 -4.66
CA SER A 122 -59.77 14.13 -3.65
C SER A 122 -61.05 13.29 -3.63
N GLU A 123 -61.34 12.67 -2.49
CA GLU A 123 -62.70 12.30 -2.10
C GLU A 123 -63.13 13.22 -0.96
N ARG A 124 -63.98 14.18 -1.29
CA ARG A 124 -64.88 14.86 -0.36
C ARG A 124 -66.23 14.96 -1.06
N SER A 125 -67.14 14.04 -0.71
CA SER A 125 -68.55 14.27 -0.36
C SER A 125 -69.20 12.92 -0.07
#